data_AF-A0A0E3S730-F1
#
_entry.id   AF-A0A0E3S730-F1
#
_cell.length_a   1.000
_cell.length_b   1.000
_cell.length_c   1.000
_cell.angle_alpha   90.00
_cell.angle_beta   90.00
_cell.angle_gamma   90.00
#
_symmetry.space_group_name_H-M   'P 1'
#
loop_
_entity.id
_entity.type
_entity.pdbx_description
1 polymer ?
#
loop_
_entity_poly.entity_id
_entity_poly.type
_entity_poly.pdbx_seq_one_letter_code
_entity_poly.pdbx_strand_id
1 'polypeptide(L)' 'MRFLTPDVAIVHVASGTVMPGQQDLEPERNSVQTLVAAKHNGQRFLVAFQKTLAQFIGRPEMGQELMEELRKKL' A
#
# COMPACT_ATOMS: atom_id res chain seq x y z
N MET A 1 9.45 -4.61 3.29
CA MET A 1 9.51 -4.25 4.73
C MET A 1 10.96 -4.02 5.11
N ARG A 2 11.24 -3.02 5.94
CA ARG A 2 12.58 -2.71 6.45
C ARG A 2 12.50 -2.42 7.94
N PHE A 3 13.39 -3.01 8.73
CA PHE A 3 13.61 -2.63 10.12
C PHE A 3 14.60 -1.47 10.18
N LEU A 4 14.25 -0.41 10.91
CA LEU A 4 15.16 0.70 11.21
C LEU A 4 15.91 0.46 12.51
N THR A 5 15.25 -0.22 13.45
CA THR A 5 15.78 -0.73 14.72
C THR A 5 15.09 -2.07 15.02
N PRO A 6 15.50 -2.82 16.07
CA PRO A 6 14.77 -4.02 16.50
C PRO A 6 13.29 -3.78 16.84
N ASP A 7 12.95 -2.55 17.21
CA ASP A 7 11.62 -2.16 17.67
C ASP A 7 10.82 -1.33 16.66
N VAL A 8 11.42 -0.88 15.56
CA VAL A 8 10.74 -0.03 14.54
C VAL A 8 10.88 -0.63 13.15
N ALA A 9 9.75 -0.84 12.47
CA ALA A 9 9.68 -1.31 11.10
C ALA A 9 8.87 -0.37 10.22
N ILE A 10 9.34 -0.17 8.99
CA ILE A 10 8.62 0.52 7.93
C ILE A 10 8.20 -0.49 6.85
N VAL A 11 6.95 -0.40 6.43
CA VAL A 11 6.39 -1.18 5.32
C VAL A 11 5.90 -0.20 4.26
N HIS A 12 6.40 -0.37 3.04
CA HIS A 12 5.81 0.23 1.84
C HIS A 12 5.10 -0.88 1.07
N VAL A 13 3.86 -0.64 0.68
CA VAL A 13 3.04 -1.61 -0.04
C VAL A 13 2.17 -0.90 -1.07
N ALA A 14 2.00 -1.49 -2.24
CA ALA A 14 0.97 -1.09 -3.17
C ALA A 14 -0.31 -1.90 -2.91
N SER A 15 -1.46 -1.24 -2.98
CA SER A 15 -2.76 -1.85 -2.74
C SER A 15 -3.76 -1.46 -3.82
N GLY A 16 -4.61 -2.40 -4.22
CA GLY A 16 -5.81 -2.14 -5.01
C GLY A 16 -7.09 -2.43 -4.21
N THR A 17 -8.24 -2.06 -4.74
CA THR A 17 -9.55 -2.28 -4.10
C THR A 17 -10.56 -2.77 -5.11
N VAL A 18 -11.16 -3.92 -4.87
CA VAL A 18 -12.37 -4.37 -5.57
C VAL A 18 -13.58 -3.81 -4.82
N MET A 19 -14.40 -2.99 -5.47
CA MET A 19 -15.58 -2.39 -4.84
C MET A 19 -16.72 -3.43 -4.70
N PRO A 20 -17.66 -3.22 -3.76
CA PRO A 20 -18.80 -4.12 -3.61
C PRO A 20 -19.55 -4.32 -4.93
N GLY A 21 -19.79 -5.58 -5.31
CA GLY A 21 -20.46 -5.94 -6.56
C GLY A 21 -19.58 -5.91 -7.82
N GLN A 22 -18.30 -5.54 -7.70
CA GLN A 22 -17.34 -5.57 -8.80
C GLN A 22 -16.50 -6.85 -8.77
N GLN A 23 -15.92 -7.20 -9.92
CA GLN A 23 -15.07 -8.39 -10.09
C GLN A 23 -13.59 -8.02 -10.37
N ASP A 24 -13.29 -6.73 -10.51
CA ASP A 24 -11.94 -6.23 -10.81
C ASP A 24 -11.61 -5.01 -9.94
N LEU A 25 -10.33 -4.62 -9.91
CA LEU A 25 -9.86 -3.48 -9.13
C LEU A 25 -10.41 -2.16 -9.67
N GLU A 26 -10.67 -1.21 -8.78
CA GLU A 26 -10.99 0.18 -9.08
C GLU A 26 -9.67 1.00 -9.20
N PRO A 27 -9.23 1.38 -10.41
CA PRO A 27 -7.92 2.00 -10.61
C PRO A 27 -7.74 3.31 -9.84
N GLU A 28 -8.80 4.10 -9.71
CA GLU A 28 -8.76 5.38 -8.98
C GLU A 28 -8.52 5.21 -7.48
N ARG A 29 -8.67 4.00 -6.96
CA ARG A 29 -8.46 3.66 -5.54
C ARG A 29 -7.15 2.93 -5.27
N ASN A 30 -6.38 2.60 -6.32
CA ASN A 30 -5.04 2.08 -6.16
C ASN A 30 -4.18 3.07 -5.38
N SER A 31 -3.33 2.57 -4.49
CA SER A 31 -2.53 3.43 -3.62
C SER A 31 -1.22 2.80 -3.21
N VAL A 32 -0.24 3.64 -2.93
CA VAL A 32 0.94 3.26 -2.17
C VAL A 32 0.71 3.64 -0.71
N GLN A 33 0.91 2.68 0.18
CA GLN A 33 0.73 2.84 1.61
C GLN A 33 2.08 2.72 2.32
N THR A 34 2.29 3.58 3.31
CA THR A 34 3.44 3.52 4.22
C THR A 34 2.91 3.29 5.62
N LEU A 35 3.37 2.21 6.25
CA LEU A 35 3.03 1.85 7.62
C LEU A 35 4.30 1.90 8.47
N VAL A 36 4.20 2.52 9.64
CA VAL A 36 5.24 2.46 10.67
C VAL A 36 4.70 1.68 11.84
N ALA A 37 5.35 0.55 12.13
CA ALA A 37 5.09 -0.24 13.32
C ALA A 37 6.20 0.02 14.33
N ALA A 38 5.81 0.27 15.58
CA ALA A 38 6.74 0.42 16.70
C ALA A 38 6.38 -0.57 17.81
N LYS A 39 7.40 -1.10 18.49
CA LYS A 39 7.25 -1.92 19.69
C LYS A 39 7.57 -1.08 20.92
N HIS A 40 6.65 -1.03 21.87
CA HIS A 40 6.83 -0.35 23.15
C HIS A 40 6.33 -1.26 24.28
N ASN A 41 7.14 -1.47 25.31
CA ASN A 41 6.84 -2.36 26.45
C ASN A 41 6.34 -3.76 26.03
N GLY A 42 6.96 -4.35 24.99
CA GLY A 42 6.58 -5.67 24.49
C GLY A 42 5.39 -5.68 23.52
N GLN A 43 4.61 -4.60 23.46
CA GLN A 43 3.44 -4.48 22.60
C GLN A 43 3.78 -3.79 21.27
N ARG A 44 3.09 -4.18 20.19
CA ARG A 44 3.28 -3.59 18.86
C ARG A 44 2.13 -2.66 18.54
N PHE A 45 2.46 -1.49 18.01
CA PHE A 45 1.52 -0.44 17.63
C PHE A 45 1.75 -0.01 16.19
N LEU A 46 0.68 0.29 15.47
CA LEU A 46 0.75 1.08 14.25
C LEU A 46 0.82 2.55 14.66
N VAL A 47 2.00 3.15 14.54
CA VAL A 47 2.24 4.53 15.01
C VAL A 47 2.11 5.57 13.90
N ALA A 48 2.18 5.14 12.64
CA ALA A 48 1.84 5.99 11.51
C ALA A 48 1.29 5.15 10.34
N PHE A 49 0.33 5.74 9.64
CA PHE A 49 -0.23 5.21 8.40
C PHE A 49 -0.42 6.36 7.42
N GLN A 50 0.24 6.28 6.28
CA GLN A 50 0.04 7.20 5.17
C GLN A 50 -0.44 6.41 3.95
N LYS A 51 -1.50 6.89 3.32
CA LYS A 51 -2.00 6.38 2.05
C LYS A 51 -1.90 7.50 1.01
N THR A 52 -1.30 7.20 -0.14
CA THR A 52 -1.24 8.12 -1.27
C THR A 52 -1.85 7.43 -2.49
N LEU A 53 -2.84 8.06 -3.14
CA LEU A 53 -3.44 7.51 -4.35
C LEU A 53 -2.37 7.41 -5.46
N ALA A 54 -2.33 6.25 -6.11
CA ALA A 54 -1.38 5.93 -7.15
C ALA A 54 -1.94 6.35 -8.53
N GLN A 55 -2.27 7.63 -8.68
CA GLN A 55 -2.86 8.18 -9.91
C GLN A 55 -1.83 8.36 -11.04
N PHE A 56 -0.53 8.46 -10.70
CA PHE A 56 0.57 8.66 -11.65
C PHE A 56 0.28 9.74 -12.72
N ILE A 57 -0.09 10.96 -12.27
CA ILE A 57 -0.41 12.07 -13.17
C ILE A 57 0.78 12.36 -14.09
N GLY A 58 0.55 12.31 -15.40
CA GLY A 58 1.58 12.49 -16.44
C GLY A 58 2.45 11.27 -16.72
N ARG A 59 2.14 10.10 -16.13
CA ARG A 59 2.85 8.81 -16.31
C ARG A 59 1.87 7.62 -16.34
N PRO A 60 0.92 7.59 -17.29
CA PRO A 60 -0.14 6.57 -17.32
C PRO A 60 0.40 5.13 -17.39
N GLU A 61 1.56 4.92 -18.01
CA GLU A 61 2.23 3.61 -18.10
C GLU A 61 2.52 3.01 -16.73
N MET A 62 2.94 3.82 -15.75
CA MET A 62 3.21 3.36 -14.38
C MET A 62 1.94 2.93 -13.66
N GLY A 63 0.81 3.60 -13.93
CA GLY A 63 -0.49 3.22 -13.39
C GLY A 63 -0.97 1.87 -13.94
N GLN A 64 -0.73 1.63 -15.23
CA GLN A 64 -1.08 0.38 -15.89
C GLN A 64 -0.20 -0.79 -15.42
N GLU A 65 1.11 -0.58 -15.29
CA GLU A 65 2.02 -1.57 -14.69
C GLU A 65 1.57 -1.96 -13.28
N LEU A 66 1.26 -0.96 -12.44
CA LEU A 66 0.78 -1.21 -11.09
C LEU A 66 -0.54 -2.00 -11.10
N MET A 67 -1.47 -1.67 -12.00
CA MET A 67 -2.74 -2.38 -12.13
C MET A 67 -2.53 -3.86 -12.46
N GLU A 68 -1.66 -4.18 -13.41
CA GLU A 68 -1.36 -5.57 -13.78
C GLU A 68 -0.64 -6.33 -12.66
N GLU A 69 0.27 -5.68 -11.93
CA GLU A 69 0.90 -6.29 -10.76
C GLU A 69 -0.10 -6.60 -9.64
N LEU A 70 -1.07 -5.70 -9.41
CA LEU A 70 -2.11 -5.90 -8.40
C LEU A 70 -3.11 -6.97 -8.82
N ARG A 71 -3.52 -7.00 -10.10
CA ARG A 71 -4.47 -7.98 -10.61
C ARG A 71 -3.92 -9.41 -10.54
N LYS A 72 -2.61 -9.62 -10.70
CA LYS A 72 -1.94 -10.92 -10.50
C LYS A 72 -2.06 -11.48 -9.07
N LYS A 73 -2.52 -10.68 -8.10
CA LYS A 73 -2.64 -11.05 -6.68
C LYS A 73 -4.09 -11.21 -6.23
N LEU A 74 -5.06 -11.03 -7.12
CA LEU A 74 -6.46 -11.41 -6.90
C LEU A 74 -6.61 -12.93 -7.03
#